data_AF-A0A961RH44-F1
#
_entry.id   AF-A0A961RH44-F1
#
_cell.length_a   1.000
_cell.length_b   1.000
_cell.length_c   1.000
_cell.angle_alpha   90.00
_cell.angle_beta   90.00
_cell.angle_gamma   90.00
#
_symmetry.space_group_name_H-M   'P 1'
#
loop_
_entity.id
_entity.type
_entity.pdbx_description
1 polymer ?
#
loop_
_entity_poly.entity_id
_entity_poly.type
_entity_poly.pdbx_seq_one_letter_code
_entity_poly.pdbx_strand_id
1 'polypeptide(L)'
;MNGELKTFQPAKLEPMTEDEFLAKFSSMHPAISEEQWRAQYRRMQEEIIWLNDEYQVNIRQRSLQLGDDTYWDHLSIKRVDRAPVHDWRDLQAIKNKLYGPEYEAVELYPAESRLGDTANQYHLWVLVDESGDPVQIPVGWFGDRLVLSTSSHGAVQRPPANGETS
;
A
#
# COMPACT_ATOMS: atom_id res chain seq x y z
N MET A 1 2.38 15.75 11.06
CA MET A 1 2.28 16.91 10.13
C MET A 1 0.85 16.95 9.59
N ASN A 2 0.21 18.12 9.59
CA ASN A 2 -1.19 18.35 9.19
C ASN A 2 -1.22 19.07 7.81
N GLY A 3 -0.72 18.41 6.77
CA GLY A 3 -0.85 18.88 5.39
C GLY A 3 -1.68 17.88 4.60
N GLU A 4 -2.60 18.37 3.77
CA GLU A 4 -3.27 17.52 2.81
C GLU A 4 -2.22 16.84 1.92
N LEU A 5 -2.31 15.51 1.77
CA LEU A 5 -1.40 14.76 0.91
C LEU A 5 -1.42 15.31 -0.51
N LYS A 6 -0.23 15.59 -1.06
CA LYS A 6 -0.09 16.12 -2.41
C LYS A 6 -0.53 15.09 -3.45
N THR A 7 -0.96 15.57 -4.61
CA THR A 7 -1.41 14.77 -5.74
C THR A 7 -0.33 13.81 -6.22
N PHE A 8 -0.71 12.56 -6.45
CA PHE A 8 0.14 11.54 -7.06
C PHE A 8 0.23 11.71 -8.57
N GLN A 9 1.40 11.44 -9.13
CA GLN A 9 1.67 11.41 -10.56
C GLN A 9 2.16 10.02 -10.96
N PRO A 10 1.77 9.51 -12.14
CA PRO A 10 2.27 8.23 -12.63
C PRO A 10 3.77 8.33 -12.92
N ALA A 11 4.49 7.26 -12.61
CA ALA A 11 5.91 7.12 -12.84
C ALA A 11 6.19 5.81 -13.57
N LYS A 12 7.34 5.74 -14.23
CA LYS A 12 7.84 4.52 -14.86
C LYS A 12 9.15 4.15 -14.19
N LEU A 13 9.38 2.85 -14.00
CA LEU A 13 10.72 2.36 -13.73
C LEU A 13 11.60 2.72 -14.91
N GLU A 14 12.83 3.14 -14.62
CA GLU A 14 13.86 3.24 -15.64
C GLU A 14 13.98 1.87 -16.33
N PRO A 15 13.91 1.82 -17.67
CA PRO A 15 13.97 0.57 -18.39
C PRO A 15 15.31 -0.10 -18.11
N MET A 16 15.24 -1.35 -17.67
CA MET A 16 16.39 -2.20 -17.38
C MET A 16 16.08 -3.57 -17.94
N THR A 17 17.02 -4.17 -18.66
CA THR A 17 16.88 -5.55 -19.14
C THR A 17 16.95 -6.53 -17.98
N GLU A 18 16.42 -7.74 -18.17
CA GLU A 18 16.50 -8.79 -17.15
C GLU A 18 17.94 -9.11 -16.76
N ASP A 19 18.86 -9.13 -17.73
CA ASP A 19 20.29 -9.38 -17.48
C ASP A 19 20.94 -8.26 -16.67
N GLU A 20 20.64 -6.99 -16.97
CA GLU A 20 21.11 -5.85 -16.17
C GLU A 20 20.55 -5.89 -14.74
N PHE A 21 19.29 -6.29 -14.58
CA PHE A 21 18.67 -6.47 -13.27
C PHE A 21 19.36 -7.57 -12.47
N LEU A 22 19.53 -8.76 -13.07
CA LEU A 22 20.20 -9.88 -12.42
C LEU A 22 21.65 -9.52 -12.05
N ALA A 23 22.40 -8.90 -12.95
CA ALA A 23 23.78 -8.48 -12.68
C ALA A 23 23.85 -7.49 -11.51
N LYS A 24 22.89 -6.55 -11.42
CA LYS A 24 22.85 -5.54 -10.36
C LYS A 24 22.45 -6.12 -9.01
N PHE A 25 21.42 -6.96 -8.96
CA PHE A 25 20.77 -7.33 -7.69
C PHE A 25 21.15 -8.70 -7.14
N SER A 26 21.51 -9.68 -7.98
CA SER A 26 21.82 -11.04 -7.53
C SER A 26 23.00 -11.11 -6.55
N SER A 27 23.99 -10.23 -6.72
CA SER A 27 25.16 -10.14 -5.84
C SER A 27 24.87 -9.52 -4.46
N MET A 28 23.78 -8.76 -4.33
CA MET A 28 23.42 -8.07 -3.09
C MET A 28 22.69 -8.98 -2.09
N HIS A 29 21.98 -10.01 -2.57
CA HIS A 29 21.29 -10.97 -1.71
C HIS A 29 21.51 -12.42 -2.20
N PRO A 30 22.62 -13.06 -1.80
CA PRO A 30 22.95 -14.42 -2.26
C PRO A 30 21.99 -15.51 -1.75
N ALA A 31 21.12 -15.19 -0.79
CA ALA A 31 20.08 -16.09 -0.29
C ALA A 31 18.85 -16.18 -1.21
N ILE A 32 18.73 -15.27 -2.19
CA ILE A 32 17.63 -15.26 -3.16
C ILE A 32 18.11 -15.97 -4.42
N SER A 33 17.38 -17.00 -4.85
CA SER A 33 17.72 -17.76 -6.06
C SER A 33 17.55 -16.91 -7.32
N GLU A 34 18.25 -17.25 -8.39
CA GLU A 34 18.07 -16.58 -9.68
C GLU A 34 16.61 -16.63 -10.15
N GLU A 35 15.92 -17.77 -9.97
CA GLU A 35 14.50 -17.90 -10.29
C GLU A 35 13.64 -16.91 -9.51
N GLN A 36 13.93 -16.70 -8.22
CA GLN A 36 13.24 -15.70 -7.39
C GLN A 36 13.53 -14.28 -7.88
N TRP A 37 14.76 -13.98 -8.32
CA TRP A 37 15.09 -12.71 -8.94
C TRP A 37 14.37 -12.48 -10.26
N ARG A 38 14.28 -13.49 -11.12
CA ARG A 38 13.52 -13.41 -12.39
C ARG A 38 12.03 -13.24 -12.12
N ALA A 39 11.48 -13.90 -11.09
CA ALA A 39 10.11 -13.68 -10.65
C ALA A 39 9.91 -12.25 -10.11
N GLN A 40 10.88 -11.72 -9.37
CA GLN A 40 10.85 -10.33 -8.89
C GLN A 40 10.94 -9.32 -10.04
N TYR A 41 11.82 -9.54 -11.01
CA TYR A 41 11.92 -8.71 -12.21
C TYR A 41 10.59 -8.66 -12.96
N ARG A 42 9.97 -9.81 -13.23
CA ARG A 42 8.65 -9.89 -13.87
C ARG A 42 7.59 -9.11 -13.09
N ARG A 43 7.53 -9.30 -11.77
CA ARG A 43 6.61 -8.54 -10.89
C ARG A 43 6.85 -7.04 -10.96
N MET A 44 8.10 -6.60 -10.99
CA MET A 44 8.43 -5.17 -11.12
C MET A 44 7.97 -4.56 -12.45
N GLN A 45 7.92 -5.35 -13.52
CA GLN A 45 7.42 -4.86 -14.82
C GLN A 45 5.89 -4.69 -14.84
N GLU A 46 5.17 -5.41 -13.98
CA GLU A 46 3.71 -5.35 -13.87
C GLU A 46 3.24 -4.23 -12.91
N GLU A 47 4.16 -3.59 -12.19
CA GLU A 47 3.83 -2.57 -11.21
C GLU A 47 3.49 -1.22 -11.85
N ILE A 48 2.33 -0.67 -11.47
CA ILE A 48 1.98 0.72 -11.74
C ILE A 48 2.56 1.57 -10.60
N ILE A 49 3.39 2.54 -10.94
CA ILE A 49 4.06 3.37 -9.93
C ILE A 49 3.43 4.75 -9.89
N TRP A 50 3.10 5.18 -8.67
CA TRP A 50 2.64 6.52 -8.37
C TRP A 50 3.62 7.19 -7.41
N LEU A 51 3.94 8.46 -7.68
CA LEU A 51 4.86 9.27 -6.88
C LEU A 51 4.20 10.59 -6.51
N ASN A 52 4.46 11.05 -5.29
CA ASN A 52 4.45 12.47 -4.96
C ASN A 52 5.80 12.84 -4.33
N ASP A 53 5.90 13.99 -3.68
CA ASP A 53 7.13 14.46 -3.05
C ASP A 53 7.50 13.70 -1.76
N GLU A 54 6.55 13.01 -1.14
CA GLU A 54 6.75 12.31 0.13
C GLU A 54 6.70 10.79 -0.02
N TYR A 55 5.90 10.26 -0.94
CA TYR A 55 5.56 8.84 -1.06
C TYR A 55 5.76 8.30 -2.48
N GLN A 56 6.21 7.05 -2.53
CA GLN A 56 6.13 6.17 -3.68
C GLN A 56 5.17 5.03 -3.38
N VAL A 57 4.28 4.74 -4.31
CA VAL A 57 3.32 3.63 -4.23
C VAL A 57 3.46 2.77 -5.49
N ASN A 58 3.78 1.50 -5.30
CA ASN A 58 3.78 0.51 -6.38
C ASN A 58 2.52 -0.34 -6.25
N ILE A 59 1.71 -0.38 -7.31
CA ILE A 59 0.43 -1.10 -7.33
C ILE A 59 0.58 -2.32 -8.24
N ARG A 60 0.18 -3.48 -7.72
CA ARG A 60 -0.06 -4.69 -8.51
C ARG A 60 -1.55 -4.98 -8.50
N GLN A 61 -2.21 -4.73 -9.62
CA GLN A 61 -3.63 -5.00 -9.78
C GLN A 61 -3.87 -6.50 -9.94
N ARG A 62 -4.98 -6.99 -9.39
CA ARG A 62 -5.39 -8.41 -9.40
C ARG A 62 -4.26 -9.34 -8.97
N SER A 63 -3.54 -8.94 -7.92
CA SER A 63 -2.35 -9.63 -7.42
C SER A 63 -2.64 -11.00 -6.81
N LEU A 64 -3.87 -11.20 -6.33
CA LEU A 64 -4.38 -12.47 -5.81
C LEU A 64 -5.88 -12.54 -6.07
N GLN A 65 -6.38 -13.69 -6.51
CA GLN A 65 -7.81 -13.94 -6.65
C GLN A 65 -8.38 -14.51 -5.35
N LEU A 66 -9.59 -14.07 -4.98
CA LEU A 66 -10.37 -14.53 -3.84
C LEU A 66 -11.75 -14.99 -4.33
N GLY A 67 -11.99 -16.30 -4.34
CA GLY A 67 -13.22 -16.83 -4.95
C GLY A 67 -13.20 -16.67 -6.48
N ASP A 68 -14.38 -16.56 -7.09
CA ASP A 68 -14.49 -16.50 -8.55
C ASP A 68 -14.32 -15.07 -9.07
N ASP A 69 -14.95 -14.08 -8.41
CA ASP A 69 -15.14 -12.74 -8.97
C ASP A 69 -14.53 -11.61 -8.12
N THR A 70 -13.65 -11.93 -7.18
CA THR A 70 -13.03 -10.94 -6.28
C THR A 70 -11.52 -11.05 -6.30
N TYR A 71 -10.84 -9.91 -6.21
CA TYR A 71 -9.40 -9.81 -6.33
C TYR A 71 -8.82 -8.88 -5.27
N TRP A 72 -7.57 -9.14 -4.90
CA TRP A 72 -6.76 -8.25 -4.09
C TRP A 72 -5.80 -7.48 -4.97
N ASP A 73 -5.93 -6.16 -4.96
CA ASP A 73 -4.90 -5.27 -5.45
C ASP A 73 -3.89 -5.01 -4.33
N HIS A 74 -2.60 -5.14 -4.63
CA HIS A 74 -1.53 -4.98 -3.66
C HIS A 74 -0.82 -3.65 -3.86
N LEU A 75 -0.84 -2.81 -2.82
CA LEU A 75 -0.13 -1.53 -2.76
C LEU A 75 1.09 -1.70 -1.88
N SER A 76 2.25 -1.33 -2.40
CA SER A 76 3.49 -1.28 -1.66
C SER A 76 3.96 0.16 -1.54
N ILE A 77 4.00 0.67 -0.31
CA ILE A 77 4.10 2.09 0.01
C ILE A 77 5.40 2.33 0.76
N LYS A 78 6.18 3.33 0.32
CA LYS A 78 7.36 3.80 1.04
C LYS A 78 7.49 5.31 0.95
N ARG A 79 8.13 5.91 1.95
CA ARG A 79 8.53 7.32 1.85
C ARG A 79 9.71 7.47 0.91
N VAL A 80 9.75 8.58 0.17
CA VAL A 80 10.86 8.91 -0.74
C VAL A 80 12.16 9.11 0.05
N ASP A 81 12.08 9.66 1.26
CA ASP A 81 13.21 9.83 2.19
C ASP A 81 13.62 8.54 2.93
N ARG A 82 12.91 7.43 2.68
CA ARG A 82 13.13 6.10 3.29
C ARG A 82 12.89 6.04 4.80
N ALA A 83 12.34 7.08 5.41
CA ALA A 83 11.88 7.00 6.80
C ALA A 83 10.66 6.06 6.90
N PRO A 84 10.32 5.57 8.10
CA PRO A 84 9.11 4.78 8.31
C PRO A 84 7.85 5.63 8.12
N VAL A 85 6.74 4.98 7.75
CA VAL A 85 5.41 5.60 7.78
C VAL A 85 4.93 5.55 9.22
N HIS A 86 4.71 6.72 9.82
CA HIS A 86 4.44 6.82 11.26
C HIS A 86 2.95 6.97 11.61
N ASP A 87 2.07 7.25 10.65
CA ASP A 87 0.63 7.43 10.88
C ASP A 87 -0.21 6.65 9.87
N TRP A 88 -1.13 5.82 10.36
CA TRP A 88 -2.06 5.05 9.52
C TRP A 88 -2.94 5.97 8.65
N ARG A 89 -3.17 7.22 9.07
CA ARG A 89 -3.94 8.20 8.28
C ARG A 89 -3.28 8.50 6.93
N ASP A 90 -1.96 8.41 6.85
CA ASP A 90 -1.25 8.59 5.58
C ASP A 90 -1.59 7.42 4.64
N LEU A 91 -1.58 6.18 5.14
CA LEU A 91 -1.98 4.99 4.38
C LEU A 91 -3.45 5.07 3.92
N GLN A 92 -4.36 5.48 4.80
CA GLN A 92 -5.77 5.70 4.48
C GLN A 92 -5.95 6.74 3.38
N ALA A 93 -5.28 7.89 3.50
CA ALA A 93 -5.41 8.97 2.54
C ALA A 93 -4.73 8.67 1.19
N ILE A 94 -3.63 7.91 1.19
CA ILE A 94 -3.02 7.36 -0.03
C ILE A 94 -4.03 6.45 -0.75
N LYS A 95 -4.61 5.48 -0.04
CA LYS A 95 -5.64 4.59 -0.59
C LYS A 95 -6.84 5.39 -1.13
N ASN A 96 -7.33 6.37 -0.37
CA ASN A 96 -8.43 7.24 -0.81
C ASN A 96 -8.12 8.01 -2.09
N LYS A 97 -6.88 8.48 -2.27
CA LYS A 97 -6.47 9.24 -3.46
C LYS A 97 -6.29 8.36 -4.70
N LEU A 98 -5.87 7.11 -4.53
CA LEU A 98 -5.56 6.21 -5.64
C LEU A 98 -6.76 5.35 -6.08
N TYR A 99 -7.62 4.96 -5.15
CA TYR A 99 -8.80 4.13 -5.41
C TYR A 99 -10.10 4.87 -5.16
N GLY A 100 -10.21 5.52 -3.99
CA GLY A 100 -11.42 6.22 -3.57
C GLY A 100 -11.74 5.99 -2.09
N PRO A 101 -12.65 6.81 -1.52
CA PRO A 101 -13.00 6.71 -0.11
C PRO A 101 -13.70 5.38 0.25
N GLU A 102 -14.50 4.83 -0.67
CA GLU A 102 -15.33 3.64 -0.44
C GLU A 102 -14.57 2.30 -0.56
N TYR A 103 -13.33 2.32 -1.07
CA TYR A 103 -12.54 1.10 -1.16
C TYR A 103 -12.02 0.71 0.22
N GLU A 104 -12.14 -0.57 0.57
CA GLU A 104 -11.58 -1.10 1.81
C GLU A 104 -10.21 -1.76 1.56
N ALA A 105 -9.31 -1.62 2.54
CA ALA A 105 -7.97 -2.18 2.45
C ALA A 105 -7.51 -2.76 3.79
N VAL A 106 -6.72 -3.82 3.73
CA VAL A 106 -6.11 -4.47 4.90
C VAL A 106 -4.62 -4.16 4.94
N GLU A 107 -4.12 -3.76 6.10
CA GLU A 107 -2.71 -3.89 6.45
C GLU A 107 -2.54 -5.19 7.26
N LEU A 108 -1.75 -6.13 6.74
CA LEU A 108 -1.52 -7.42 7.40
C LEU A 108 -0.26 -7.36 8.26
N TYR A 109 -0.42 -7.66 9.55
CA TYR A 109 0.68 -8.00 10.44
C TYR A 109 0.93 -9.52 10.31
N PRO A 110 2.01 -9.94 9.64
CA PRO A 110 2.19 -11.33 9.27
C PRO A 110 2.51 -12.22 10.47
N ALA A 111 2.27 -13.52 10.35
CA ALA A 111 2.87 -14.49 11.25
C ALA A 111 4.41 -14.41 11.16
N GLU A 112 5.12 -14.66 12.27
CA GLU A 112 6.59 -14.56 12.35
C GLU A 112 7.32 -15.34 11.25
N SER A 113 6.83 -16.52 10.87
CA SER A 113 7.40 -17.34 9.80
C SER A 113 7.31 -16.72 8.40
N ARG A 114 6.51 -15.65 8.25
CA ARG A 114 6.30 -14.89 7.01
C ARG A 114 6.81 -13.45 7.11
N LEU A 115 7.41 -13.05 8.24
CA LEU A 115 7.89 -11.70 8.46
C LEU A 115 9.02 -11.37 7.49
N GLY A 116 8.85 -10.28 6.74
CA GLY A 116 9.90 -9.68 5.92
C GLY A 116 10.17 -8.28 6.42
N ASP A 117 11.27 -8.09 7.16
CA ASP A 117 11.72 -6.79 7.66
C ASP A 117 13.05 -6.41 6.99
N THR A 118 12.96 -5.92 5.76
CA THR A 118 14.14 -5.56 4.94
C THR A 118 14.15 -4.09 4.52
N ALA A 119 13.03 -3.38 4.69
CA ALA A 119 12.89 -1.97 4.34
C ALA A 119 11.71 -1.35 5.09
N ASN A 120 11.72 -0.01 5.23
CA ASN A 120 10.59 0.79 5.70
C ASN A 120 9.48 0.86 4.64
N GLN A 121 8.87 -0.28 4.35
CA GLN A 121 7.87 -0.47 3.30
C GLN A 121 6.62 -1.12 3.90
N TYR A 122 5.47 -0.53 3.57
CA TYR A 122 4.17 -0.88 4.14
C TYR A 122 3.28 -1.42 3.03
N HIS A 123 2.42 -2.37 3.39
CA HIS A 123 1.66 -3.14 2.41
C HIS A 123 0.18 -3.06 2.72
N LEU A 124 -0.59 -2.60 1.74
CA LEU A 124 -2.05 -2.67 1.77
C LEU A 124 -2.55 -3.63 0.70
N TRP A 125 -3.63 -4.34 1.01
CA TRP A 125 -4.39 -5.12 0.06
C TRP A 125 -5.80 -4.55 -0.04
N VAL A 126 -6.16 -4.03 -1.22
CA VAL A 126 -7.48 -3.46 -1.53
C VAL A 126 -8.35 -4.55 -2.16
N LEU A 127 -9.57 -4.73 -1.66
CA LEU A 127 -10.49 -5.73 -2.18
C LEU A 127 -11.37 -5.11 -3.28
N VAL A 128 -11.40 -5.75 -4.45
CA VAL A 128 -12.16 -5.29 -5.62
C VAL A 128 -12.87 -6.46 -6.31
N ASP A 129 -13.95 -6.18 -7.02
CA ASP A 129 -14.59 -7.18 -7.87
C ASP A 129 -13.90 -7.32 -9.25
N GLU A 130 -14.47 -8.13 -10.14
CA GLU A 130 -13.95 -8.32 -11.51
C GLU A 130 -13.87 -7.01 -12.32
N SER A 131 -14.82 -6.10 -12.10
CA SER A 131 -14.88 -4.78 -12.76
C SER A 131 -13.88 -3.78 -12.17
N GLY A 132 -13.34 -4.06 -10.97
CA GLY A 132 -12.47 -3.16 -10.22
C GLY A 132 -13.23 -2.25 -9.25
N ASP A 133 -14.50 -2.53 -9.00
CA ASP A 133 -15.35 -1.76 -8.09
C ASP A 133 -15.11 -2.18 -6.61
N PRO A 134 -15.38 -1.29 -5.64
CA PRO A 134 -15.07 -1.56 -4.24
C PRO A 134 -15.92 -2.70 -3.68
N VAL A 135 -15.27 -3.62 -2.97
CA VAL A 135 -15.94 -4.70 -2.22
C VAL A 135 -15.67 -4.52 -0.73
N GLN A 136 -16.74 -4.57 0.06
CA GLN A 136 -16.63 -4.54 1.52
C GLN A 136 -16.07 -5.85 2.06
N ILE A 137 -15.06 -5.74 2.90
CA ILE A 137 -14.41 -6.85 3.57
C ILE A 137 -15.32 -7.29 4.73
N PRO A 138 -15.60 -8.60 4.89
CA PRO A 138 -16.52 -9.10 5.91
C PRO A 138 -15.92 -9.13 7.32
N VAL A 139 -15.14 -8.12 7.69
CA VAL A 139 -14.60 -7.90 9.04
C VAL A 139 -14.47 -6.41 9.31
N GLY A 140 -14.72 -5.98 10.55
CA GLY A 140 -14.58 -4.59 10.96
C GLY A 140 -15.79 -4.10 11.75
N TRP A 141 -15.96 -2.78 11.77
CA TRP A 141 -17.12 -2.13 12.37
C TRP A 141 -18.19 -1.95 11.31
N PHE A 142 -19.34 -2.61 11.51
CA PHE A 142 -20.51 -2.42 10.65
C PHE A 142 -21.41 -1.35 11.28
N GLY A 143 -21.47 -0.17 10.66
CA GLY A 143 -22.23 0.99 11.15
C GLY A 143 -21.82 2.28 10.45
N ASP A 144 -22.41 3.41 10.86
CA ASP A 144 -22.13 4.72 10.27
C ASP A 144 -20.72 5.24 10.64
N ARG A 145 -20.17 6.13 9.79
CA ARG A 145 -18.90 6.82 10.04
C ARG A 145 -18.98 7.66 11.33
N LEU A 146 -18.11 7.33 12.30
CA LEU A 146 -17.99 8.07 13.58
C LEU A 146 -16.61 8.72 13.71
N VAL A 147 -16.55 10.05 13.62
CA VAL A 147 -15.33 10.84 13.88
C VAL A 147 -15.61 11.84 14.99
N LEU A 148 -14.98 11.64 16.16
CA LEU A 148 -15.15 12.52 17.32
C LEU A 148 -13.98 13.49 17.43
N SER A 149 -14.28 14.77 17.71
CA SER A 149 -13.27 15.80 17.99
C SER A 149 -12.74 15.76 19.43
N THR A 150 -13.51 15.16 20.34
CA THR A 150 -13.18 14.98 21.76
C THR A 150 -13.21 13.51 22.12
N SER A 151 -12.13 13.00 22.69
CA SER A 151 -12.05 11.63 23.18
C SER A 151 -12.95 11.42 24.41
N SER A 152 -13.58 10.26 24.49
CA SER A 152 -14.33 9.84 25.69
C SER A 152 -13.42 9.05 26.64
N HIS A 153 -13.72 9.10 27.95
CA HIS A 153 -13.12 8.24 28.98
C HIS A 153 -11.58 8.29 29.11
N GLY A 154 -10.95 9.44 28.86
CA GLY A 154 -9.50 9.62 29.05
C GLY A 154 -8.63 9.04 27.94
N ALA A 155 -9.22 8.53 26.85
CA ALA A 155 -8.47 8.25 25.63
C ALA A 155 -7.81 9.53 25.11
N VAL A 156 -6.65 9.41 24.45
CA VAL A 156 -6.00 10.55 23.78
C VAL A 156 -6.12 10.32 22.28
N GLN A 157 -6.84 11.21 21.61
CA GLN A 157 -7.00 11.17 20.16
C GLN A 157 -6.24 12.34 19.54
N ARG A 158 -5.44 12.08 18.51
CA ARG A 158 -4.88 13.15 17.67
C ARG A 158 -6.03 13.96 17.06
N PRO A 159 -5.98 15.30 17.05
CA PRO A 159 -7.01 16.12 16.43
C PRO A 159 -7.29 15.68 14.98
N PRO A 160 -8.57 15.64 14.55
CA PRO A 160 -8.88 15.40 13.14
C PRO A 160 -8.19 16.44 12.24
N ALA A 161 -7.95 16.08 10.98
CA ALA A 161 -7.50 17.06 10.01
C ALA A 161 -8.58 18.15 9.88
N ASN A 162 -8.17 19.41 9.76
CA ASN A 162 -9.07 20.57 9.80
C ASN A 162 -10.31 20.35 8.89
N GLY A 163 -11.51 20.33 9.47
CA GLY A 163 -12.78 20.19 8.75
C GLY A 163 -13.42 18.80 8.81
N GLU A 164 -12.76 17.77 9.35
CA GLU A 164 -13.33 16.43 9.51
C GLU A 164 -14.08 16.27 10.86
N THR A 165 -15.14 17.04 11.06
CA THR A 165 -16.15 16.72 12.08
C THR A 165 -17.45 16.41 11.37
N SER A 166 -18.08 15.29 11.74
CA SER A 166 -19.43 14.94 11.26
C SER A 166 -20.44 16.06 11.50
#